data_AF-A0A7C4CLL9-F1
#
_entry.id   AF-A0A7C4CLL9-F1
#
_cell.length_a   1.000
_cell.length_b   1.000
_cell.length_c   1.000
_cell.angle_alpha   90.00
_cell.angle_beta   90.00
_cell.angle_gamma   90.00
#
_symmetry.space_group_name_H-M   'P 1'
#
loop_
_entity.id
_entity.type
_entity.pdbx_description
1 polymer ?
#
loop_
_entity_poly.entity_id
_entity_poly.type
_entity_poly.pdbx_seq_one_letter_code
_entity_poly.pdbx_strand_id
1 'polypeptide(L)'
;MRNLVDVLKFRTIVKEEYETDPNYGEYPEKRSVERLLKLGIINLDKPPGPSSHDVSSTVKKILGVEKAGHAGTLEEMGRSRRFRCVTYLP
;
A
#
# COMPACT_ATOMS: atom_id res chain seq x y z
N MET A 1 -0.92 2.81 -26.50
CA MET A 1 -0.93 2.42 -25.07
C MET A 1 -0.97 3.71 -24.28
N ARG A 2 -1.94 3.91 -23.38
CA ARG A 2 -2.01 5.13 -22.56
C ARG A 2 -0.96 5.03 -21.45
N ASN A 3 -0.04 6.00 -21.45
CA ASN A 3 1.00 6.14 -20.45
C ASN A 3 0.30 6.36 -19.11
N LEU A 4 0.69 5.64 -18.05
CA LEU A 4 0.08 5.79 -16.72
C LEU A 4 0.16 7.26 -16.20
N VAL A 5 1.14 8.01 -16.72
CA VAL A 5 1.41 9.44 -16.43
C VAL A 5 0.39 10.40 -17.06
N ASP A 6 -0.40 9.95 -18.03
CA ASP A 6 -1.37 10.81 -18.73
C ASP A 6 -2.78 10.72 -18.16
N VAL A 7 -3.00 9.90 -17.12
CA VAL A 7 -4.35 9.65 -16.61
C VAL A 7 -4.88 10.83 -15.78
N LEU A 8 -4.04 11.60 -15.09
CA LEU A 8 -4.42 12.85 -14.40
C LEU A 8 -3.20 13.77 -14.24
N LYS A 9 -3.00 14.74 -15.14
CA LYS A 9 -2.00 15.80 -14.97
C LYS A 9 -2.64 16.98 -14.23
N PHE A 10 -2.47 17.01 -12.91
CA PHE A 10 -2.79 18.20 -12.13
C PHE A 10 -1.70 19.25 -12.31
N ARG A 11 -2.09 20.51 -12.54
CA ARG A 11 -1.16 21.63 -12.53
C ARG A 11 -0.95 22.09 -11.10
N THR A 12 0.27 21.93 -10.58
CA THR A 12 0.67 22.55 -9.31
C THR A 12 0.84 24.05 -9.51
N ILE A 13 0.16 24.87 -8.71
CA ILE A 13 0.39 26.32 -8.64
C ILE A 13 1.06 26.58 -7.31
N VAL A 14 2.32 27.03 -7.34
CA VAL A 14 3.07 27.39 -6.15
C VAL A 14 2.61 28.77 -5.71
N LYS A 15 2.05 28.86 -4.50
CA LYS A 15 1.68 30.15 -3.91
C LYS A 15 2.91 30.93 -3.44
N GLU A 16 3.86 30.22 -2.83
CA GLU A 16 5.08 30.77 -2.23
C GLU A 16 6.11 29.66 -1.99
N GLU A 17 7.40 29.98 -1.99
CA GLU A 17 8.49 29.03 -1.78
C GLU A 17 8.97 29.05 -0.32
N TYR A 18 9.04 27.87 0.30
CA TYR A 18 9.52 27.68 1.66
C TYR A 18 10.26 26.35 1.80
N GLU A 19 11.16 26.30 2.77
CA GLU A 19 11.85 25.08 3.17
C GLU A 19 11.24 24.49 4.45
N THR A 20 11.37 23.17 4.62
CA THR A 20 10.98 22.47 5.84
C THR A 20 12.21 22.17 6.67
N ASP A 21 12.09 22.22 8.00
CA ASP A 21 13.19 21.91 8.90
C ASP A 21 13.51 20.40 8.84
N PRO A 22 14.74 20.01 8.46
CA PRO A 22 15.12 18.62 8.29
C PRO A 22 15.14 17.81 9.60
N ASN A 23 15.05 18.45 10.76
CA ASN A 23 14.95 17.77 12.05
C ASN A 23 13.56 17.17 12.31
N TYR A 24 12.55 17.48 11.48
CA TYR A 24 11.20 17.00 11.64
C TYR A 24 10.78 16.02 10.54
N GLY A 25 10.29 14.86 10.96
CA GLY A 25 9.83 13.81 10.05
C GLY A 25 10.97 13.13 9.30
N GLU A 26 10.63 12.42 8.24
CA GLU A 26 11.58 11.66 7.44
C GLU A 26 11.04 11.47 6.02
N TYR A 27 11.95 11.54 5.05
CA TYR A 27 11.62 11.21 3.66
C TYR A 27 11.24 9.74 3.54
N PRO A 28 10.24 9.36 2.70
CA PRO A 28 9.79 7.98 2.54
C PRO A 28 10.93 6.97 2.27
N GLU A 29 11.90 7.36 1.46
CA GLU A 29 13.07 6.56 1.07
C GLU A 29 14.13 6.42 2.17
N LYS A 30 14.04 7.23 3.24
CA LYS A 30 14.96 7.20 4.38
C LYS A 30 14.37 6.49 5.61
N ARG A 31 13.12 6.03 5.54
CA ARG A 31 12.42 5.35 6.63
C ARG A 31 13.13 4.04 6.99
N SER A 32 13.22 3.75 8.29
CA SER A 32 13.67 2.44 8.77
C SER A 32 12.68 1.34 8.35
N VAL A 33 13.12 0.07 8.39
CA VAL A 33 12.24 -1.07 8.05
C VAL A 33 11.02 -1.13 8.96
N GLU A 34 11.19 -0.86 10.26
CA GLU A 34 10.10 -0.83 11.24
C GLU A 34 9.08 0.25 10.88
N ARG A 35 9.57 1.40 10.41
CA ARG A 35 8.70 2.50 10.01
C ARG A 35 7.99 2.23 8.70
N LEU A 36 8.67 1.62 7.74
CA LEU A 36 8.08 1.15 6.48
C LEU A 36 6.99 0.12 6.76
N LEU A 37 7.21 -0.81 7.69
CA LEU A 37 6.21 -1.78 8.08
C LEU A 37 5.01 -1.12 8.76
N LYS A 38 5.21 -0.13 9.64
CA LYS A 38 4.11 0.55 10.37
C LYS A 38 3.28 1.53 9.53
N LEU A 39 3.83 2.04 8.44
CA LEU A 39 3.17 3.00 7.54
C LEU A 39 2.95 2.42 6.13
N GLY A 40 3.15 1.12 5.99
CA GLY A 40 3.33 0.44 4.72
C GLY A 40 2.04 0.04 4.05
N ILE A 41 2.12 -0.04 2.71
CA ILE A 41 1.10 -0.65 1.87
C ILE A 41 1.77 -1.72 1.03
N ILE A 42 1.23 -2.94 1.04
CA ILE A 42 1.65 -4.03 0.18
C ILE A 42 0.64 -4.19 -0.95
N ASN A 43 1.11 -4.06 -2.19
CA ASN A 43 0.35 -4.43 -3.37
C ASN A 43 0.53 -5.93 -3.62
N LEU A 44 -0.35 -6.74 -3.04
CA LEU A 44 -0.24 -8.19 -3.04
C LEU A 44 -1.08 -8.79 -4.18
N ASP A 45 -0.47 -9.68 -4.95
CA ASP A 45 -1.19 -10.50 -5.94
C ASP A 45 -1.85 -11.68 -5.23
N LYS A 46 -3.15 -11.58 -4.97
CA LYS A 46 -3.87 -12.54 -4.14
C LYS A 46 -4.10 -13.83 -4.94
N PRO A 47 -3.73 -15.01 -4.40
CA PRO A 47 -4.03 -16.28 -5.05
C PRO A 47 -5.55 -16.59 -5.01
N PRO A 48 -6.05 -17.41 -5.96
CA PRO A 48 -7.40 -17.95 -5.88
C PRO A 48 -7.53 -18.93 -4.70
N GLY A 49 -8.69 -18.97 -4.06
CA GLY A 49 -8.94 -19.83 -2.89
C GLY A 49 -9.23 -19.02 -1.62
N PRO A 50 -8.21 -18.50 -0.91
CA PRO A 50 -8.41 -17.85 0.39
C PRO A 50 -9.19 -16.54 0.28
N SER A 51 -9.88 -16.14 1.36
CA SER A 51 -10.54 -14.83 1.43
C SER A 51 -9.51 -13.70 1.50
N SER A 52 -9.93 -12.46 1.23
CA SER A 52 -9.07 -11.27 1.42
C SER A 52 -8.66 -11.08 2.89
N HIS A 53 -9.52 -11.52 3.82
CA HIS A 53 -9.26 -11.50 5.26
C HIS A 53 -8.21 -12.54 5.67
N ASP A 54 -8.26 -13.74 5.11
CA ASP A 54 -7.28 -14.81 5.38
C ASP A 54 -5.89 -14.43 4.89
N VAL A 55 -5.83 -13.83 3.70
CA VAL A 55 -4.58 -13.31 3.12
C VAL A 55 -4.01 -12.21 4.02
N SER A 56 -4.83 -11.25 4.46
CA SER A 56 -4.39 -10.18 5.37
C SER A 56 -3.90 -10.74 6.70
N SER A 57 -4.60 -11.75 7.25
CA SER A 57 -4.20 -12.44 8.48
C SER A 57 -2.88 -13.20 8.33
N THR A 58 -2.64 -13.79 7.16
CA THR A 58 -1.39 -14.48 6.85
C THR A 58 -0.23 -13.50 6.73
N VAL A 59 -0.42 -12.38 6.03
CA VAL A 59 0.57 -11.29 5.94
C VAL A 59 0.93 -10.77 7.32
N LYS A 60 -0.09 -10.51 8.17
CA LYS A 60 0.11 -10.09 9.56
C LYS A 60 1.01 -11.06 10.33
N LYS A 61 0.74 -12.36 10.24
CA LYS A 61 1.53 -13.41 10.90
C LYS A 61 2.97 -13.49 10.39
N ILE A 62 3.16 -13.44 9.07
CA ILE A 62 4.50 -13.54 8.45
C ILE A 62 5.38 -12.35 8.83
N LEU A 63 4.82 -11.14 8.81
CA LEU A 63 5.57 -9.91 9.09
C LEU A 63 5.65 -9.57 10.58
N GLY A 64 4.94 -10.30 11.45
CA GLY A 64 4.92 -10.06 12.89
C GLY A 64 4.32 -8.71 13.29
N VAL A 65 3.45 -8.12 12.47
CA VAL A 65 2.86 -6.80 12.73
C VAL A 65 1.59 -6.90 13.58
N GLU A 66 1.26 -5.84 14.32
CA GLU A 66 0.09 -5.84 15.20
C GLU A 66 -1.23 -5.78 14.45
N LYS A 67 -1.27 -5.08 13.31
CA LYS A 67 -2.49 -4.93 12.51
C LYS A 67 -2.18 -5.11 11.03
N ALA A 68 -3.15 -5.65 10.32
CA ALA A 68 -3.17 -5.65 8.86
C ALA A 68 -4.62 -5.60 8.37
N GLY A 69 -4.88 -4.89 7.28
CA GLY A 69 -6.22 -4.79 6.68
C GLY A 69 -6.14 -4.66 5.16
N HIS A 70 -7.23 -4.93 4.43
CA HIS A 70 -7.24 -4.86 2.97
C HIS A 70 -8.15 -3.75 2.41
N ALA A 71 -7.74 -3.14 1.30
CA ALA A 71 -8.52 -2.12 0.60
C ALA A 71 -9.61 -2.75 -0.29
N GLY A 72 -10.73 -3.14 0.31
CA GLY A 72 -11.89 -3.70 -0.38
C GLY A 72 -11.85 -5.22 -0.50
N THR A 73 -13.03 -5.86 -0.46
CA THR A 73 -13.16 -7.32 -0.48
C THR A 73 -13.21 -7.81 -1.92
N LEU A 74 -12.25 -8.65 -2.27
CA LEU A 74 -12.31 -9.44 -3.49
C LEU A 74 -13.04 -10.74 -3.14
N GLU A 75 -14.21 -10.95 -3.73
CA GLU A 75 -15.01 -12.16 -3.50
C GLU A 75 -14.23 -13.43 -3.84
N GLU A 76 -14.58 -14.53 -3.17
CA GLU A 76 -14.04 -15.85 -3.47
C GLU A 76 -14.66 -16.40 -4.76
N MET A 77 -14.15 -15.96 -5.92
CA MET A 77 -14.54 -16.56 -7.20
C MET A 77 -13.41 -17.36 -7.84
N GLY A 78 -13.80 -18.52 -8.37
CA GLY A 78 -12.94 -19.60 -8.78
C GLY A 78 -11.96 -19.33 -9.92
N ARG A 79 -10.94 -20.20 -9.95
CA ARG A 79 -9.94 -20.57 -10.96
C ARG A 79 -9.23 -19.54 -11.84
N SER A 80 -9.63 -18.26 -12.01
CA SER A 80 -8.99 -17.47 -13.10
C SER A 80 -9.01 -15.93 -13.01
N ARG A 81 -9.08 -15.30 -11.82
CA ARG A 81 -8.81 -13.86 -11.74
C ARG A 81 -7.79 -13.57 -10.64
N ARG A 82 -6.58 -13.16 -11.04
CA ARG A 82 -5.60 -12.52 -10.17
C ARG A 82 -6.20 -11.20 -9.73
N PHE A 83 -6.45 -11.06 -8.44
CA PHE A 83 -6.94 -9.82 -7.90
C PHE A 83 -5.83 -9.19 -7.07
N ARG A 84 -5.51 -7.92 -7.34
CA ARG A 84 -4.55 -7.17 -6.52
C ARG A 84 -5.25 -6.75 -5.24
N CYS A 85 -4.85 -7.35 -4.13
CA CYS A 85 -5.29 -6.97 -2.80
C CYS A 85 -4.28 -6.00 -2.21
N VAL A 86 -4.73 -4.83 -1.82
CA VAL A 86 -3.87 -3.82 -1.18
C VAL A 86 -3.95 -4.05 0.32
N THR A 87 -2.86 -4.50 0.95
CA THR A 87 -2.79 -4.72 2.40
C THR A 87 -2.09 -3.56 3.09
N TYR A 88 -2.76 -2.93 4.04
CA TYR A 88 -2.20 -1.93 4.94
C TYR A 88 -1.59 -2.62 6.15
N LEU A 89 -0.47 -2.10 6.63
CA LEU A 89 0.25 -2.61 7.79
C LEU A 89 0.32 -1.51 8.88
N PRO A 90 -0.76 -1.26 9.64
CA PRO A 90 -0.70 -0.31 10.76
C PRO A 90 -0.09 -0.88 12.04
#